data_AF-A0A0S7EXL1-F1
#
_entry.id   AF-A0A0S7EXL1-F1
#
_cell.length_a   1.000
_cell.length_b   1.000
_cell.length_c   1.000
_cell.angle_alpha   90.00
_cell.angle_beta   90.00
_cell.angle_gamma   90.00
#
_symmetry.space_group_name_H-M   'P 1'
#
loop_
_entity.id
_entity.type
_entity.pdbx_description
1 polymer ?
#
loop_
_entity_poly.entity_id
_entity_poly.type
_entity_poly.pdbx_seq_one_letter_code
_entity_poly.pdbx_strand_id
1 'polypeptide(L)'
;GLKLKDWMRDKRRNVRNDRATPAEIASYYEHYVSKMNLEQNFACGTTVTAVTRESGQQDGSPPCWRVSGLQRRHGEILGDGCSVTEEVPFSLLAHNVVLATGTHDVPARLGVDGESLPFVCHSFWELEAAIARGELDQSADPVLVVGAGLTAADAVLAAHHLNTSVCHAFRRSVSDPGLIFNQLPKLLYPEYHKVHQMMTQQQHQTDPSDRAQKSLGKW
;
A
#
# COMPACT_ATOMS: atom_id res chain seq x y z
N GLY A 1 11.36 11.05 19.94
CA GLY A 1 10.63 9.93 19.31
C GLY A 1 11.62 8.94 18.70
N LEU A 2 11.30 7.65 18.69
CA LEU A 2 12.10 6.64 18.00
C LEU A 2 12.04 6.86 16.49
N LYS A 3 13.18 7.11 15.85
CA LYS A 3 13.24 7.21 14.38
C LYS A 3 13.37 5.80 13.79
N LEU A 4 12.50 5.48 12.83
CA LEU A 4 12.55 4.21 12.08
C LEU A 4 13.95 3.92 11.52
N LYS A 5 14.63 4.94 10.99
CA LYS A 5 15.97 4.82 10.41
C LYS A 5 17.03 4.33 11.41
N ASP A 6 16.92 4.74 12.66
CA ASP A 6 17.90 4.39 13.70
C ASP A 6 17.61 2.96 14.21
N TRP A 7 16.33 2.63 14.41
CA TRP A 7 15.89 1.28 14.82
C TRP A 7 16.26 0.20 13.81
N MET A 8 16.09 0.49 12.52
CA MET A 8 16.47 -0.43 11.45
C MET A 8 17.98 -0.60 11.34
N ARG A 9 18.77 0.46 11.56
CA ARG A 9 20.24 0.40 11.51
C ARG A 9 20.80 -0.51 12.60
N ASP A 10 20.20 -0.51 13.79
CA ASP A 10 20.64 -1.33 14.92
C ASP A 10 20.28 -2.81 14.74
N LYS A 11 19.12 -3.13 14.15
CA LYS A 11 18.72 -4.53 13.86
C LYS A 11 19.45 -5.16 12.67
N ARG A 12 19.95 -4.36 11.72
CA ARG A 12 20.44 -4.84 10.41
C ARG A 12 21.94 -5.04 10.28
N ARG A 13 22.67 -5.16 11.39
CA ARG A 13 24.14 -5.32 11.35
C ARG A 13 24.66 -6.51 10.52
N ASN A 14 23.82 -7.45 10.04
CA ASN A 14 24.26 -8.68 9.32
C ASN A 14 23.34 -9.22 8.20
N VAL A 15 22.43 -8.43 7.58
CA VAL A 15 21.48 -8.98 6.58
C VAL A 15 21.81 -8.53 5.15
N ARG A 16 21.88 -9.50 4.22
CA ARG A 16 22.19 -9.34 2.78
C ARG A 16 21.09 -8.63 1.95
N ASN A 17 20.01 -8.17 2.57
CA ASN A 17 18.85 -7.60 1.89
C ASN A 17 18.52 -6.23 2.50
N ASP A 18 18.60 -5.18 1.68
CA ASP A 18 18.53 -3.79 2.13
C ASP A 18 17.08 -3.27 2.27
N ARG A 19 16.07 -4.00 1.77
CA ARG A 19 14.64 -3.61 1.82
C ARG A 19 14.07 -3.71 3.24
N ALA A 20 13.33 -2.68 3.68
CA ALA A 20 12.40 -2.77 4.81
C ALA A 20 11.26 -3.75 4.48
N THR A 21 11.27 -4.94 5.06
CA THR A 21 10.17 -5.89 4.87
C THR A 21 8.91 -5.37 5.57
N PRO A 22 7.70 -5.65 5.03
CA PRO A 22 6.46 -5.29 5.72
C PRO A 22 6.40 -5.82 7.16
N ALA A 23 6.96 -7.02 7.40
CA ALA A 23 7.07 -7.60 8.73
C ALA A 23 7.97 -6.79 9.68
N GLU A 24 9.12 -6.27 9.21
CA GLU A 24 9.96 -5.39 10.02
C GLU A 24 9.28 -4.06 10.33
N ILE A 25 8.54 -3.50 9.36
CA ILE A 25 7.77 -2.26 9.55
C ILE A 25 6.63 -2.48 10.55
N ALA A 26 5.89 -3.60 10.43
CA ALA A 26 4.86 -3.99 11.39
C ALA A 26 5.46 -4.13 12.81
N SER A 27 6.57 -4.87 12.94
CA SER A 27 7.29 -5.03 14.21
C SER A 27 7.77 -3.69 14.78
N TYR A 28 8.20 -2.75 13.95
CA TYR A 28 8.55 -1.40 14.40
C TYR A 28 7.32 -0.67 14.96
N TYR A 29 6.16 -0.72 14.28
CA TYR A 29 4.95 -0.06 14.76
C TYR A 29 4.44 -0.67 16.07
N GLU A 30 4.44 -2.00 16.18
CA GLU A 30 4.11 -2.70 17.44
C GLU A 30 5.05 -2.27 18.57
N HIS A 31 6.36 -2.29 18.32
CA HIS A 31 7.36 -1.87 19.29
C HIS A 31 7.20 -0.39 19.67
N TYR A 32 6.83 0.47 18.72
CA TYR A 32 6.59 1.89 18.95
C TYR A 32 5.38 2.11 19.86
N VAL A 33 4.26 1.43 19.59
CA VAL A 33 3.04 1.51 20.41
C VAL A 33 3.32 1.06 21.84
N SER A 34 4.02 -0.06 22.00
CA SER A 34 4.40 -0.58 23.32
C SER A 34 5.35 0.36 24.05
N LYS A 35 6.44 0.79 23.40
CA LYS A 35 7.45 1.68 24.02
C LYS A 35 6.91 3.07 24.36
N MET A 36 5.91 3.56 23.63
CA MET A 36 5.27 4.85 23.90
C MET A 36 4.05 4.74 24.82
N ASN A 37 3.71 3.53 25.32
CA ASN A 37 2.52 3.27 26.12
C ASN A 37 1.25 3.85 25.47
N LEU A 38 1.02 3.49 24.20
CA LEU A 38 -0.16 3.94 23.45
C LEU A 38 -1.27 2.89 23.39
N GLU A 39 -1.00 1.66 23.85
CA GLU A 39 -1.88 0.48 23.73
C GLU A 39 -3.32 0.74 24.23
N GLN A 40 -3.46 1.43 25.35
CA GLN A 40 -4.74 1.77 25.98
C GLN A 40 -5.62 2.72 25.15
N ASN A 41 -5.05 3.38 24.13
CA ASN A 41 -5.78 4.29 23.25
C ASN A 41 -6.33 3.59 22.00
N PHE A 42 -6.08 2.29 21.82
CA PHE A 42 -6.56 1.53 20.67
C PHE A 42 -7.80 0.70 21.01
N ALA A 43 -8.79 0.76 20.12
CA ALA A 43 -9.98 -0.10 20.17
C ALA A 43 -9.95 -1.07 18.96
N CYS A 44 -9.19 -2.16 19.08
CA CYS A 44 -9.10 -3.18 18.03
C CYS A 44 -10.47 -3.83 17.74
N GLY A 45 -10.65 -4.30 16.50
CA GLY A 45 -11.91 -4.92 16.06
C GLY A 45 -13.07 -3.95 15.87
N THR A 46 -12.80 -2.65 15.84
CA THR A 46 -13.81 -1.60 15.70
C THR A 46 -13.83 -1.04 14.28
N THR A 47 -14.99 -1.02 13.65
CA THR A 47 -15.24 -0.42 12.33
C THR A 47 -16.16 0.78 12.49
N VAL A 48 -15.63 1.98 12.24
CA VAL A 48 -16.43 3.21 12.18
C VAL A 48 -17.24 3.21 10.89
N THR A 49 -18.56 3.42 10.98
CA THR A 49 -19.46 3.46 9.81
C THR A 49 -20.07 4.85 9.58
N ALA A 50 -20.14 5.69 10.61
CA ALA A 50 -20.67 7.05 10.49
C ALA A 50 -19.99 8.05 11.42
N VAL A 51 -19.78 9.27 10.91
CA VAL A 51 -19.29 10.43 11.65
C VAL A 51 -20.23 11.60 11.36
N THR A 52 -20.96 12.06 12.37
CA THR A 52 -21.99 13.10 12.22
C THR A 52 -21.72 14.25 13.18
N ARG A 53 -21.93 15.49 12.73
CA ARG A 53 -21.81 16.67 13.60
C ARG A 53 -23.07 16.85 14.42
N GLU A 54 -22.93 16.99 15.73
CA GLU A 54 -24.02 17.31 16.64
C GLU A 54 -23.91 18.77 17.11
N SER A 55 -25.01 19.50 17.02
CA SER A 55 -25.18 20.77 17.71
C SER A 55 -25.27 20.51 19.21
N GLY A 56 -24.62 21.37 20.00
CA GLY A 56 -24.64 21.27 21.45
C GLY A 56 -26.06 21.12 22.00
N GLN A 57 -26.30 20.10 22.82
CA GLN A 57 -27.64 19.78 23.35
C GLN A 57 -28.17 20.83 24.34
N GLN A 58 -27.32 21.75 24.79
CA GLN A 58 -27.69 22.90 25.61
C GLN A 58 -27.11 24.18 25.02
N ASP A 59 -27.87 25.27 25.19
CA ASP A 59 -27.51 26.63 24.78
C ASP A 59 -26.11 26.98 25.31
N GLY A 60 -25.12 27.05 24.40
CA GLY A 60 -23.72 27.34 24.73
C GLY A 60 -22.74 26.16 24.77
N SER A 61 -23.19 24.91 24.61
CA SER A 61 -22.26 23.77 24.49
C SER A 61 -21.58 23.73 23.10
N PRO A 62 -20.25 23.56 23.03
CA PRO A 62 -19.54 23.58 21.75
C PRO A 62 -19.98 22.39 20.87
N PRO A 63 -20.02 22.57 19.54
CA PRO A 63 -20.37 21.48 18.62
C PRO A 63 -19.39 20.31 18.79
N CYS A 64 -19.91 19.10 18.77
CA CYS A 64 -19.11 17.87 18.86
C CYS A 64 -19.44 16.94 17.69
N TRP A 65 -18.63 15.90 17.54
CA TRP A 65 -18.81 14.85 16.55
C TRP A 65 -19.28 13.58 17.23
N ARG A 66 -20.36 13.00 16.73
CA ARG A 66 -20.74 11.61 17.03
C ARG A 66 -20.04 10.69 16.05
N VAL A 67 -19.28 9.74 16.57
CA VAL A 67 -18.65 8.67 15.82
C VAL A 67 -19.33 7.36 16.21
N SER A 68 -19.81 6.60 15.23
CA SER A 68 -20.54 5.36 15.48
C SER A 68 -20.14 4.26 14.50
N GLY A 69 -20.41 3.02 14.88
CA GLY A 69 -20.07 1.87 14.08
C GLY A 69 -20.28 0.55 14.82
N LEU A 70 -19.51 -0.46 14.42
CA LEU A 70 -19.59 -1.81 14.93
C LEU A 70 -18.27 -2.20 15.59
N GLN A 71 -18.34 -2.90 16.71
CA GLN A 71 -17.19 -3.46 17.40
C GLN A 71 -17.35 -4.97 17.50
N ARG A 72 -16.39 -5.70 16.94
CA ARG A 72 -16.31 -7.15 17.09
C ARG A 72 -15.90 -7.48 18.51
N ARG A 73 -16.74 -8.24 19.21
CA ARG A 73 -16.41 -8.87 20.47
C ARG A 73 -16.15 -10.34 20.26
N HIS A 74 -15.14 -10.85 20.97
CA HIS A 74 -14.91 -12.29 21.04
C HIS A 74 -16.11 -12.90 21.76
N GLY A 75 -16.97 -13.62 21.04
CA GLY A 75 -18.08 -14.35 21.63
C GLY A 75 -17.60 -15.63 22.31
N GLU A 76 -18.52 -16.29 23.01
CA GLU A 76 -18.27 -17.54 23.71
C GLU A 76 -17.69 -18.60 22.75
N ILE A 77 -16.66 -19.32 23.22
CA ILE A 77 -16.08 -20.45 22.49
C ILE A 77 -17.13 -21.56 22.53
N LEU A 78 -17.73 -21.90 21.38
CA LEU A 78 -18.58 -23.08 21.29
C LEU A 78 -17.72 -24.33 21.50
N GLY A 79 -18.31 -25.39 22.05
CA GLY A 79 -17.61 -26.63 22.41
C GLY A 79 -16.96 -27.38 21.25
N ASP A 80 -17.14 -26.92 20.01
CA ASP A 80 -16.52 -27.42 18.78
C ASP A 80 -15.33 -26.57 18.29
N GLY A 81 -14.94 -25.52 19.03
CA GLY A 81 -13.87 -24.59 18.65
C GLY A 81 -14.29 -23.50 17.67
N CYS A 82 -15.59 -23.40 17.33
CA CYS A 82 -16.12 -22.31 16.54
C CYS A 82 -16.41 -21.10 17.44
N SER A 83 -15.74 -19.98 17.21
CA SER A 83 -16.06 -18.72 17.89
C SER A 83 -17.13 -17.96 17.11
N VAL A 84 -18.25 -17.66 17.75
CA VAL A 84 -19.21 -16.71 17.18
C VAL A 84 -18.67 -15.31 17.43
N THR A 85 -18.27 -14.60 16.37
CA THR A 85 -17.93 -13.19 16.48
C THR A 85 -19.22 -12.38 16.54
N GLU A 86 -19.48 -11.72 17.66
CA GLU A 86 -20.62 -10.82 17.80
C GLU A 86 -20.21 -9.39 17.44
N GLU A 87 -20.96 -8.75 16.54
CA GLU A 87 -20.77 -7.33 16.21
C GLU A 87 -21.74 -6.48 17.03
N VAL A 88 -21.18 -5.70 17.96
CA VAL A 88 -21.96 -4.83 18.86
C VAL A 88 -21.85 -3.38 18.37
N PRO A 89 -22.98 -2.65 18.22
CA PRO A 89 -22.93 -1.23 17.88
C PRO A 89 -22.23 -0.41 18.97
N PHE A 90 -21.43 0.58 18.57
CA PHE A 90 -20.85 1.59 19.46
C PHE A 90 -21.18 3.00 18.98
N SER A 91 -21.18 3.95 19.91
CA SER A 91 -21.27 5.38 19.64
C SER A 91 -20.45 6.15 20.67
N LEU A 92 -19.63 7.10 20.22
CA LEU A 92 -18.83 7.98 21.07
C LEU A 92 -18.93 9.43 20.60
N LEU A 93 -18.70 10.37 21.52
CA LEU A 93 -18.63 11.80 21.23
C LEU A 93 -17.17 12.26 21.28
N ALA A 94 -16.76 13.04 20.30
CA ALA A 94 -15.43 13.61 20.21
C ALA A 94 -15.50 15.09 19.79
N HIS A 95 -14.71 15.96 20.42
CA HIS A 95 -14.61 17.36 19.99
C HIS A 95 -13.92 17.50 18.63
N ASN A 96 -12.91 16.67 18.38
CA ASN A 96 -12.13 16.65 17.15
C ASN A 96 -12.06 15.22 16.62
N VAL A 97 -12.20 15.06 15.30
CA VAL A 97 -12.05 13.78 14.61
C VAL A 97 -10.96 13.93 13.54
N VAL A 98 -9.98 13.04 13.56
CA VAL A 98 -8.94 12.95 12.54
C VAL A 98 -9.14 11.65 11.78
N LEU A 99 -9.36 11.75 10.46
CA LEU A 99 -9.48 10.58 9.59
C LEU A 99 -8.09 10.21 9.04
N ALA A 100 -7.55 9.10 9.52
CA ALA A 100 -6.28 8.54 9.08
C ALA A 100 -6.46 7.09 8.58
N THR A 101 -7.50 6.86 7.77
CA THR A 101 -7.99 5.53 7.34
C THR A 101 -7.12 4.83 6.29
N GLY A 102 -5.84 5.21 6.18
CA GLY A 102 -4.97 4.71 5.10
C GLY A 102 -5.42 5.19 3.72
N THR A 103 -4.83 4.62 2.67
CA THR A 103 -5.10 5.08 1.30
C THR A 103 -6.04 4.17 0.51
N HIS A 104 -6.01 2.83 0.54
CA HIS A 104 -6.93 2.05 -0.32
C HIS A 104 -7.24 0.61 0.16
N ASP A 105 -8.42 0.38 0.75
CA ASP A 105 -9.05 -0.96 0.81
C ASP A 105 -9.86 -1.25 -0.46
N VAL A 106 -10.22 -0.19 -1.21
CA VAL A 106 -10.91 -0.26 -2.50
C VAL A 106 -9.97 0.30 -3.57
N PRO A 107 -9.53 -0.50 -4.57
CA PRO A 107 -8.62 -0.01 -5.57
C PRO A 107 -9.29 1.05 -6.46
N ALA A 108 -8.56 2.11 -6.79
CA ALA A 108 -9.05 3.14 -7.71
C ALA A 108 -9.29 2.54 -9.10
N ARG A 109 -10.40 2.93 -9.74
CA ARG A 109 -10.75 2.55 -11.11
C ARG A 109 -10.55 3.75 -12.04
N LEU A 110 -10.05 3.50 -13.24
CA LEU A 110 -9.83 4.50 -14.29
C LEU A 110 -11.14 4.90 -14.99
N GLY A 111 -12.17 4.05 -14.97
CA GLY A 111 -13.45 4.26 -15.61
C GLY A 111 -13.36 4.24 -17.14
N VAL A 112 -12.50 3.40 -17.70
CA VAL A 112 -12.24 3.32 -19.16
C VAL A 112 -12.79 2.04 -19.77
N ASP A 113 -13.08 2.07 -21.08
CA ASP A 113 -13.55 0.91 -21.81
C ASP A 113 -12.55 -0.26 -21.72
N GLY A 114 -13.05 -1.46 -21.45
CA GLY A 114 -12.24 -2.67 -21.29
C GLY A 114 -11.66 -2.89 -19.89
N GLU A 115 -11.83 -1.95 -18.95
CA GLU A 115 -11.33 -2.09 -17.57
C GLU A 115 -11.97 -3.26 -16.79
N SER A 116 -13.15 -3.71 -17.21
CA SER A 116 -13.89 -4.83 -16.61
C SER A 116 -13.57 -6.20 -17.24
N LEU A 117 -12.61 -6.27 -18.17
CA LEU A 117 -12.21 -7.53 -18.80
C LEU A 117 -11.53 -8.47 -17.77
N PRO A 118 -11.66 -9.80 -17.92
CA PRO A 118 -11.26 -10.77 -16.90
C PRO A 118 -9.74 -10.84 -16.65
N PHE A 119 -8.93 -10.31 -17.57
CA PHE A 119 -7.48 -10.25 -17.45
C PHE A 119 -6.97 -8.93 -16.85
N VAL A 120 -7.87 -8.02 -16.44
CA VAL A 120 -7.50 -6.75 -15.79
C VAL A 120 -7.51 -6.94 -14.27
N CYS A 121 -6.33 -6.78 -13.66
CA CYS A 121 -6.17 -6.79 -12.21
C CYS A 121 -6.12 -5.36 -11.67
N HIS A 122 -6.79 -5.14 -10.54
CA HIS A 122 -6.87 -3.86 -9.84
C HIS A 122 -6.13 -3.86 -8.51
N SER A 123 -5.81 -5.05 -7.98
CA SER A 123 -5.01 -5.20 -6.78
C SER A 123 -3.75 -6.01 -7.03
N PHE A 124 -2.71 -5.77 -6.22
CA PHE A 124 -1.50 -6.60 -6.27
C PHE A 124 -1.79 -8.06 -5.90
N TRP A 125 -2.76 -8.29 -5.00
CA TRP A 125 -3.19 -9.63 -4.62
C TRP A 125 -3.75 -10.43 -5.80
N GLU A 126 -4.55 -9.81 -6.67
CA GLU A 126 -5.04 -10.45 -7.90
C GLU A 126 -3.90 -10.84 -8.84
N LEU A 127 -2.88 -9.98 -8.95
CA LEU A 127 -1.66 -10.26 -9.72
C LEU A 127 -0.88 -11.43 -9.11
N GLU A 128 -0.65 -11.43 -7.80
CA GLU A 128 0.01 -12.56 -7.11
C GLU A 128 -0.75 -13.86 -7.31
N ALA A 129 -2.07 -13.82 -7.26
CA ALA A 129 -2.90 -14.99 -7.52
C ALA A 129 -2.77 -15.47 -8.99
N ALA A 130 -2.70 -14.56 -9.97
CA ALA A 130 -2.45 -14.91 -11.37
C ALA A 130 -1.07 -15.56 -11.57
N ILE A 131 -0.05 -15.01 -10.92
CA ILE A 131 1.30 -15.58 -10.89
C ILE A 131 1.28 -16.99 -10.27
N ALA A 132 0.60 -17.17 -9.14
CA ALA A 132 0.48 -18.45 -8.46
C ALA A 132 -0.26 -19.51 -9.28
N ARG A 133 -1.19 -19.09 -10.15
CA ARG A 133 -1.87 -19.95 -11.13
C ARG A 133 -1.02 -20.28 -12.37
N GLY A 134 0.16 -19.66 -12.51
CA GLY A 134 1.04 -19.85 -13.67
C GLY A 134 0.57 -19.12 -14.93
N GLU A 135 -0.28 -18.09 -14.78
CA GLU A 135 -0.78 -17.29 -15.91
C GLU A 135 0.27 -16.29 -16.42
N LEU A 136 1.37 -16.13 -15.68
CA LEU A 136 2.47 -15.20 -15.96
C LEU A 136 3.80 -15.96 -15.91
N ASP A 137 4.46 -16.04 -17.05
CA ASP A 137 5.80 -16.58 -17.20
C ASP A 137 6.61 -15.81 -18.27
N GLN A 138 7.80 -16.30 -18.61
CA GLN A 138 8.68 -15.69 -19.61
C GLN A 138 8.13 -15.75 -21.05
N SER A 139 7.16 -16.61 -21.33
CA SER A 139 6.53 -16.82 -22.63
C SER A 139 5.19 -16.12 -22.77
N ALA A 140 4.64 -15.62 -21.67
CA ALA A 140 3.39 -14.87 -21.63
C ALA A 140 3.47 -13.54 -22.40
N ASP A 141 2.30 -13.04 -22.79
CA ASP A 141 2.16 -11.72 -23.39
C ASP A 141 2.67 -10.60 -22.44
N PRO A 142 3.14 -9.47 -22.97
CA PRO A 142 3.62 -8.37 -22.15
C PRO A 142 2.56 -7.84 -21.17
N VAL A 143 2.95 -7.62 -19.92
CA VAL A 143 2.09 -7.06 -18.88
C VAL A 143 2.12 -5.54 -18.94
N LEU A 144 0.94 -4.93 -19.04
CA LEU A 144 0.78 -3.49 -18.87
C LEU A 144 0.53 -3.15 -17.40
N VAL A 145 1.46 -2.42 -16.79
CA VAL A 145 1.27 -1.85 -15.45
C VAL A 145 0.91 -0.37 -15.60
N VAL A 146 -0.26 0.03 -15.09
CA VAL A 146 -0.72 1.42 -15.12
C VAL A 146 -0.59 2.06 -13.74
N GLY A 147 0.10 3.20 -13.69
CA GLY A 147 0.29 3.99 -12.47
C GLY A 147 1.75 4.06 -12.03
N ALA A 148 2.04 4.95 -11.08
CA ALA A 148 3.39 5.19 -10.57
C ALA A 148 3.43 5.28 -9.04
N GLY A 149 2.60 4.47 -8.38
CA GLY A 149 2.60 4.27 -6.93
C GLY A 149 3.48 3.08 -6.52
N LEU A 150 3.53 2.79 -5.22
CA LEU A 150 4.27 1.64 -4.69
C LEU A 150 3.73 0.30 -5.23
N THR A 151 2.41 0.15 -5.29
CA THR A 151 1.75 -1.02 -5.87
C THR A 151 2.15 -1.27 -7.32
N ALA A 152 2.27 -0.21 -8.12
CA ALA A 152 2.74 -0.32 -9.50
C ALA A 152 4.22 -0.73 -9.55
N ALA A 153 5.05 -0.22 -8.63
CA ALA A 153 6.44 -0.62 -8.51
C ALA A 153 6.59 -2.11 -8.14
N ASP A 154 5.79 -2.59 -7.18
CA ASP A 154 5.76 -4.01 -6.81
C ASP A 154 5.30 -4.88 -8.00
N ALA A 155 4.29 -4.45 -8.75
CA ALA A 155 3.82 -5.17 -9.95
C ALA A 155 4.90 -5.27 -11.04
N VAL A 156 5.59 -4.16 -11.33
CA VAL A 156 6.73 -4.15 -12.28
C VAL A 156 7.83 -5.08 -11.81
N LEU A 157 8.18 -5.04 -10.52
CA LEU A 157 9.21 -5.92 -9.96
C LEU A 157 8.76 -7.38 -10.01
N ALA A 158 7.53 -7.71 -9.64
CA ALA A 158 7.00 -9.07 -9.65
C ALA A 158 7.05 -9.68 -11.06
N ALA A 159 6.51 -8.98 -12.06
CA ALA A 159 6.55 -9.43 -13.45
C ALA A 159 8.00 -9.55 -13.98
N HIS A 160 8.88 -8.62 -13.61
CA HIS A 160 10.29 -8.71 -13.97
C HIS A 160 11.00 -9.94 -13.36
N HIS A 161 10.69 -10.32 -12.11
CA HIS A 161 11.28 -11.52 -11.49
C HIS A 161 10.85 -12.82 -12.19
N LEU A 162 9.73 -12.81 -12.90
CA LEU A 162 9.25 -13.93 -13.72
C LEU A 162 9.78 -13.89 -15.16
N ASN A 163 10.69 -12.95 -15.47
CA ASN A 163 11.19 -12.68 -16.81
C ASN A 163 10.08 -12.35 -17.84
N THR A 164 8.92 -11.89 -17.38
CA THR A 164 7.82 -11.43 -18.23
C THR A 164 8.10 -10.01 -18.73
N SER A 165 7.77 -9.73 -19.99
CA SER A 165 7.91 -8.39 -20.56
C SER A 165 6.95 -7.41 -19.89
N VAL A 166 7.43 -6.21 -19.53
CA VAL A 166 6.62 -5.19 -18.82
C VAL A 166 6.55 -3.90 -19.62
N CYS A 167 5.33 -3.44 -19.90
CA CYS A 167 5.03 -2.09 -20.33
C CYS A 167 4.56 -1.28 -19.12
N HIS A 168 5.26 -0.21 -18.77
CA HIS A 168 4.92 0.61 -17.61
C HIS A 168 4.37 1.96 -18.06
N ALA A 169 3.06 2.17 -17.90
CA ALA A 169 2.37 3.39 -18.28
C ALA A 169 2.10 4.27 -17.06
N PHE A 170 2.54 5.54 -17.11
CA PHE A 170 2.38 6.47 -16.00
C PHE A 170 2.18 7.91 -16.49
N ARG A 171 1.34 8.67 -15.77
CA ARG A 171 0.94 10.04 -16.16
C ARG A 171 1.88 11.15 -15.69
N ARG A 172 2.58 10.94 -14.58
CA ARG A 172 3.43 11.97 -13.94
C ARG A 172 4.84 11.89 -14.51
N SER A 173 5.48 13.03 -14.70
CA SER A 173 6.89 13.08 -15.07
C SER A 173 7.76 12.42 -13.99
N VAL A 174 8.89 11.81 -14.38
CA VAL A 174 9.88 11.30 -13.40
C VAL A 174 10.50 12.43 -12.57
N SER A 175 10.52 13.66 -13.11
CA SER A 175 10.98 14.86 -12.41
C SER A 175 9.94 15.50 -11.47
N ASP A 176 8.71 14.98 -11.42
CA ASP A 176 7.65 15.51 -10.57
C ASP A 176 7.96 15.24 -9.09
N PRO A 177 8.09 16.27 -8.21
CA PRO A 177 8.32 16.06 -6.78
C PRO A 177 7.16 15.33 -6.08
N GLY A 178 5.95 15.37 -6.66
CA GLY A 178 4.78 14.63 -6.22
C GLY A 178 4.81 13.13 -6.57
N LEU A 179 5.80 12.67 -7.33
CA LEU A 179 5.99 11.24 -7.61
C LEU A 179 6.52 10.53 -6.37
N ILE A 180 5.91 9.39 -6.01
CA ILE A 180 6.26 8.67 -4.78
C ILE A 180 7.75 8.31 -4.74
N PHE A 181 8.35 7.95 -5.89
CA PHE A 181 9.76 7.59 -6.00
C PHE A 181 10.71 8.72 -5.62
N ASN A 182 10.29 9.99 -5.76
CA ASN A 182 11.08 11.15 -5.35
C ASN A 182 10.95 11.47 -3.84
N GLN A 183 10.00 10.83 -3.15
CA GLN A 183 9.72 11.03 -1.72
C GLN A 183 10.24 9.87 -0.85
N LEU A 184 10.47 8.70 -1.44
CA LEU A 184 10.91 7.51 -0.70
C LEU A 184 12.38 7.60 -0.27
N PRO A 185 12.70 7.27 0.98
CA PRO A 185 14.08 7.17 1.41
C PRO A 185 14.81 6.02 0.68
N LYS A 186 15.89 6.34 -0.06
CA LYS A 186 16.77 5.39 -0.77
C LYS A 186 17.14 4.14 0.03
N LEU A 187 17.46 4.34 1.30
CA LEU A 187 17.92 3.28 2.19
C LEU A 187 16.83 2.26 2.56
N LEU A 188 15.55 2.63 2.48
CA LEU A 188 14.46 1.74 2.91
C LEU A 188 13.89 0.89 1.77
N TYR A 189 13.99 1.38 0.54
CA TYR A 189 13.39 0.77 -0.65
C TYR A 189 14.32 0.87 -1.88
N PRO A 190 15.50 0.23 -1.85
CA PRO A 190 16.47 0.33 -2.93
C PRO A 190 15.95 -0.20 -4.28
N GLU A 191 15.11 -1.23 -4.27
CA GLU A 191 14.51 -1.82 -5.48
C GLU A 191 13.56 -0.87 -6.23
N TYR A 192 12.81 -0.02 -5.51
CA TYR A 192 11.97 0.99 -6.15
C TYR A 192 12.77 2.09 -6.83
N HIS A 193 14.03 2.30 -6.42
CA HIS A 193 14.94 3.21 -7.13
C HIS A 193 15.39 2.63 -8.46
N LYS A 194 15.49 1.29 -8.56
CA LYS A 194 15.75 0.63 -9.84
C LYS A 194 14.58 0.85 -10.80
N VAL A 195 13.35 0.69 -10.34
CA VAL A 195 12.14 1.01 -11.14
C VAL A 195 12.15 2.48 -11.56
N HIS A 196 12.44 3.40 -10.64
CA HIS A 196 12.53 4.84 -10.94
C HIS A 196 13.64 5.18 -11.96
N GLN A 197 14.78 4.50 -11.88
CA GLN A 197 15.87 4.64 -12.85
C GLN A 197 15.43 4.15 -14.23
N MET A 198 14.71 3.02 -14.32
CA MET A 198 14.17 2.50 -15.58
C MET A 198 13.14 3.46 -16.19
N MET A 199 12.26 4.03 -15.38
CA MET A 199 11.31 5.07 -15.82
C MET A 199 12.05 6.28 -16.40
N THR A 200 13.13 6.72 -15.73
CA THR A 200 13.95 7.85 -16.18
C THR A 200 14.66 7.54 -17.51
N GLN A 201 15.23 6.35 -17.67
CA GLN A 201 15.94 5.96 -18.89
C GLN A 201 15.01 5.90 -20.10
N GLN A 202 13.76 5.43 -19.94
CA GLN A 202 12.79 5.39 -21.05
C GLN A 202 12.30 6.77 -21.47
N GLN A 203 12.15 7.73 -20.54
CA GLN A 203 11.82 9.12 -20.89
C GLN A 203 12.93 9.82 -21.69
N HIS A 204 14.20 9.41 -21.54
CA HIS A 204 15.30 9.93 -22.36
C HIS A 204 15.49 9.17 -23.69
N GLN A 205 14.81 8.05 -23.89
CA GLN A 205 14.85 7.26 -25.14
C GLN A 205 13.74 7.65 -26.15
N THR A 206 12.89 8.62 -25.82
CA THR A 206 11.87 9.15 -26.76
C THR A 206 12.43 10.10 -27.81
N ASP A 207 13.75 10.22 -27.98
CA ASP A 207 14.36 10.84 -29.16
C ASP A 207 14.46 9.80 -30.30
N PRO A 208 13.70 9.98 -31.41
CA PRO A 208 13.56 8.96 -32.47
C PRO A 208 14.85 8.69 -33.26
N SER A 209 15.94 9.42 -33.02
CA SER A 209 17.23 9.24 -33.69
C SER A 209 18.07 8.09 -33.13
N ASP A 210 17.78 7.56 -31.94
CA ASP A 210 18.67 6.60 -31.25
C ASP A 210 18.24 5.13 -31.38
N ARG A 211 17.11 4.86 -32.06
CA ARG A 211 16.53 3.51 -32.19
C ARG A 211 17.33 2.58 -33.11
N ALA A 212 18.26 3.10 -33.91
CA ALA A 212 18.94 2.35 -34.96
C ALA A 212 20.29 1.71 -34.55
N GLN A 213 20.82 1.95 -33.34
CA GLN A 213 22.23 1.62 -33.08
C GLN A 213 22.55 0.66 -31.93
N LYS A 214 21.58 0.08 -31.22
CA LYS A 214 21.88 -0.91 -30.18
C LYS A 214 20.96 -2.12 -30.22
N SER A 215 21.07 -2.93 -31.29
CA SER A 215 20.61 -4.34 -31.28
C SER A 215 21.66 -5.31 -30.72
N LEU A 216 22.72 -4.83 -30.06
CA LEU A 216 23.73 -5.68 -29.44
C LEU A 216 24.05 -5.19 -28.03
N GLY A 217 23.17 -5.54 -27.11
CA GLY A 217 23.47 -5.59 -25.68
C GLY A 217 22.74 -6.81 -25.14
N LYS A 218 23.40 -7.97 -25.18
CA LYS A 218 22.98 -9.14 -24.42
C LYS A 218 22.92 -8.73 -22.94
N TRP A 219 21.76 -8.97 -22.34
CA TRP A 219 21.35 -8.68 -20.97
C TRP A 219 22.07 -9.57 -19.97
#